data_AF-A0A2X2UMJ0-F1
#
_entry.id   AF-A0A2X2UMJ0-F1
#
_cell.length_a   1.000
_cell.length_b   1.000
_cell.length_c   1.000
_cell.angle_alpha   90.00
_cell.angle_beta   90.00
_cell.angle_gamma   90.00
#
_symmetry.space_group_name_H-M   'P 1'
#
loop_
_entity.id
_entity.type
_entity.pdbx_description
1 polymer ?
#
loop_
_entity_poly.entity_id
_entity_poly.type
_entity_poly.pdbx_seq_one_letter_code
_entity_poly.pdbx_strand_id
1 'polypeptide(L)'
;MRYTHVVFDIDNTLINTTGAVLHGLQRALRDITGEHWDISRLLPVLGIPGLDAFERLGIHSPDQIFRIYPRWEQYEQEYQYTAYLYEGIVPLLDFLKKRAAAWASSLPRQCLSTPAASFPFRYPDIFRPS
;
A
#
# COMPACT_ATOMS: atom_id res chain seq x y z
N MET A 1 -7.27 26.56 -11.53
CA MET A 1 -7.22 26.13 -10.11
C MET A 1 -5.79 25.81 -9.73
N ARG A 2 -5.36 26.11 -8.50
CA ARG A 2 -4.02 25.82 -7.97
C ARG A 2 -4.19 25.06 -6.65
N TYR A 3 -3.78 23.80 -6.62
CA TYR A 3 -3.77 22.99 -5.40
C TYR A 3 -2.63 23.44 -4.49
N THR A 4 -2.89 23.59 -3.20
CA THR A 4 -1.88 23.96 -2.18
C THR A 4 -1.23 22.73 -1.55
N HIS A 5 -1.93 21.60 -1.57
CA HIS A 5 -1.50 20.34 -0.98
C HIS A 5 -1.89 19.18 -1.90
N VAL A 6 -1.10 18.11 -1.85
CA VAL A 6 -1.38 16.83 -2.50
C VAL A 6 -1.22 15.76 -1.45
N VAL A 7 -2.25 14.93 -1.26
CA VAL A 7 -2.22 13.78 -0.36
C VAL A 7 -2.14 12.53 -1.23
N PHE A 8 -1.18 11.66 -0.94
CA PHE A 8 -1.01 10.40 -1.63
C PHE A 8 -1.43 9.25 -0.72
N ASP A 9 -2.19 8.33 -1.29
CA ASP A 9 -2.26 6.98 -0.76
C ASP A 9 -0.91 6.26 -0.99
N ILE A 10 -0.62 5.19 -0.24
CA ILE A 10 0.66 4.48 -0.30
C ILE A 10 0.54 3.22 -1.15
N ASP A 11 -0.29 2.28 -0.71
CA ASP A 11 -0.39 0.94 -1.26
C ASP A 11 -1.05 0.97 -2.64
N ASN A 12 -0.38 0.40 -3.64
CA ASN A 12 -0.78 0.44 -5.05
C ASN A 12 -1.00 1.86 -5.63
N THR A 13 -0.48 2.91 -4.97
CA THR A 13 -0.42 4.28 -5.50
C THR A 13 1.02 4.75 -5.67
N LEU A 14 1.81 4.77 -4.58
CA LEU A 14 3.24 5.08 -4.63
C LEU A 14 4.08 3.80 -4.75
N ILE A 15 3.70 2.78 -3.99
CA ILE A 15 4.39 1.51 -3.91
C ILE A 15 3.48 0.44 -4.51
N ASN A 16 4.00 -0.34 -5.45
CA ASN A 16 3.34 -1.57 -5.87
C ASN A 16 3.45 -2.59 -4.74
N THR A 17 2.31 -2.96 -4.17
CA THR A 17 2.21 -3.94 -3.07
C THR A 17 1.36 -5.13 -3.48
N THR A 18 1.00 -5.21 -4.76
CA THR A 18 0.15 -6.24 -5.35
C THR A 18 0.71 -7.64 -5.12
N GLY A 19 2.03 -7.82 -5.30
CA GLY A 19 2.69 -9.11 -5.07
C GLY A 19 2.51 -9.60 -3.64
N ALA A 20 2.75 -8.73 -2.65
CA ALA A 20 2.66 -9.07 -1.25
C ALA A 20 1.22 -9.50 -0.87
N VAL A 21 0.25 -8.71 -1.31
CA VAL A 21 -1.17 -8.95 -1.03
C VAL A 21 -1.65 -10.26 -1.67
N LEU A 22 -1.41 -10.46 -2.97
CA LEU A 22 -1.98 -11.59 -3.70
C LEU A 22 -1.28 -12.91 -3.39
N HIS A 23 0.06 -12.93 -3.27
CA HIS A 23 0.77 -14.15 -2.90
C HIS A 23 0.52 -14.53 -1.44
N GLY A 24 0.41 -13.53 -0.55
CA GLY A 24 0.01 -13.76 0.83
C GLY A 24 -1.37 -14.42 0.92
N LEU A 25 -2.36 -13.88 0.19
CA LEU A 25 -3.72 -14.42 0.16
C LEU A 25 -3.76 -15.82 -0.46
N GLN A 26 -3.11 -16.02 -1.60
CA GLN A 26 -3.04 -17.31 -2.28
C GLN A 26 -2.47 -18.40 -1.36
N ARG A 27 -1.40 -18.08 -0.63
CA ARG A 27 -0.79 -19.00 0.33
C ARG A 27 -1.72 -19.27 1.51
N ALA A 28 -2.33 -18.24 2.09
CA ALA A 28 -3.27 -18.41 3.20
C ALA A 28 -4.47 -19.29 2.81
N LEU A 29 -5.04 -19.08 1.61
CA LEU A 29 -6.11 -19.92 1.08
C LEU A 29 -5.67 -21.37 0.93
N ARG A 30 -4.51 -21.62 0.33
CA ARG A 30 -3.98 -22.97 0.15
C ARG A 30 -3.74 -23.67 1.49
N ASP A 31 -3.15 -22.98 2.46
CA ASP A 31 -2.79 -23.59 3.74
C ASP A 31 -4.03 -23.89 4.62
N ILE A 32 -5.12 -23.12 4.46
CA ILE A 32 -6.35 -23.29 5.27
C ILE A 32 -7.40 -24.19 4.60
N THR A 33 -7.54 -24.12 3.28
CA THR A 33 -8.58 -24.84 2.51
C THR A 33 -8.02 -26.03 1.73
N GLY A 34 -6.72 -26.07 1.48
CA GLY A 34 -6.08 -27.03 0.57
C GLY A 34 -6.21 -26.67 -0.91
N GLU A 35 -6.98 -25.64 -1.26
CA GLU A 35 -7.24 -25.26 -2.64
C GLU A 35 -6.16 -24.32 -3.20
N HIS A 36 -5.74 -24.57 -4.44
CA HIS A 36 -4.91 -23.63 -5.19
C HIS A 36 -5.79 -22.71 -6.03
N TRP A 37 -5.66 -21.40 -5.82
CA TRP A 37 -6.39 -20.38 -6.55
C TRP A 37 -5.42 -19.60 -7.42
N ASP A 38 -5.75 -19.40 -8.70
CA ASP A 38 -4.96 -18.56 -9.59
C ASP A 38 -4.99 -17.09 -9.14
N ILE A 39 -3.87 -16.39 -9.32
CA ILE A 39 -3.73 -14.97 -8.96
C ILE A 39 -4.79 -14.11 -9.68
N SER A 40 -5.17 -14.47 -10.92
CA SER A 40 -6.20 -13.76 -11.69
C SER A 40 -7.57 -13.75 -10.99
N ARG A 41 -7.91 -14.81 -10.26
CA ARG A 41 -9.13 -14.89 -9.44
C ARG A 41 -9.07 -13.99 -8.21
N LEU A 42 -7.86 -13.71 -7.72
CA LEU A 42 -7.63 -12.90 -6.52
C LEU A 42 -7.51 -11.41 -6.82
N LEU A 43 -7.18 -11.01 -8.05
CA LEU A 43 -7.07 -9.61 -8.46
C LEU A 43 -8.22 -8.69 -8.01
N PRO A 44 -9.51 -9.12 -8.02
CA PRO A 44 -10.60 -8.26 -7.61
C PRO A 44 -10.54 -7.77 -6.16
N VAL A 45 -9.70 -8.35 -5.29
CA VAL A 45 -9.58 -7.94 -3.88
C VAL A 45 -8.62 -6.78 -3.65
N LEU A 46 -7.85 -6.38 -4.66
CA LEU A 46 -6.89 -5.29 -4.51
C LEU A 46 -7.61 -3.97 -4.20
N GLY A 47 -7.17 -3.29 -3.14
CA GLY A 47 -7.77 -2.02 -2.70
C GLY A 47 -9.12 -2.16 -1.98
N ILE A 48 -9.60 -3.39 -1.75
CA ILE A 48 -10.81 -3.68 -0.98
C ILE A 48 -10.42 -4.05 0.46
N PRO A 49 -11.12 -3.54 1.49
CA PRO A 49 -10.91 -3.97 2.88
C PRO A 49 -11.07 -5.48 3.05
N GLY A 50 -10.30 -6.10 3.95
CA GLY A 50 -10.17 -7.56 4.03
C GLY A 50 -11.47 -8.34 4.18
N LEU A 51 -12.45 -7.86 4.96
CA LEU A 51 -13.75 -8.51 5.10
C LEU A 51 -14.57 -8.47 3.80
N ASP A 52 -14.59 -7.30 3.14
CA ASP A 52 -15.28 -7.11 1.86
C ASP A 52 -14.60 -7.90 0.73
N ALA A 53 -13.28 -8.12 0.84
CA ALA A 53 -12.53 -8.97 -0.08
C ALA A 53 -12.99 -10.43 -0.02
N PHE A 54 -13.25 -10.98 1.19
CA PHE A 54 -13.77 -12.35 1.32
C PHE A 54 -15.16 -12.49 0.73
N GLU A 55 -16.03 -11.52 0.96
CA GLU A 55 -17.36 -11.47 0.33
C GLU A 55 -17.24 -11.49 -1.20
N ARG A 56 -16.31 -10.69 -1.75
CA ARG A 56 -16.06 -10.63 -3.21
C ARG A 56 -15.52 -11.94 -3.78
N LEU A 57 -14.81 -12.73 -2.98
CA LEU A 57 -14.27 -14.04 -3.34
C LEU A 57 -15.27 -15.20 -3.12
N GLY A 58 -16.46 -14.92 -2.58
CA GLY A 58 -17.47 -15.92 -2.25
C GLY A 58 -17.15 -16.73 -0.99
N ILE A 59 -16.30 -16.20 -0.10
CA ILE A 59 -15.93 -16.83 1.17
C ILE A 59 -16.79 -16.21 2.25
N HIS A 60 -17.85 -16.91 2.64
CA HIS A 60 -18.84 -16.39 3.60
C HIS A 60 -18.79 -17.07 4.97
N SER A 61 -18.04 -18.17 5.12
CA SER A 61 -17.94 -18.89 6.39
C SER A 61 -17.10 -18.09 7.40
N PRO A 62 -17.67 -17.66 8.55
CA PRO A 62 -16.93 -16.91 9.57
C PRO A 62 -15.73 -17.70 10.09
N ASP A 63 -15.87 -19.02 10.26
CA ASP A 63 -14.78 -19.90 10.71
C ASP A 63 -13.63 -19.95 9.70
N GLN A 64 -13.93 -19.98 8.39
CA GLN A 64 -12.89 -19.91 7.36
C GLN A 64 -12.20 -18.55 7.37
N ILE A 65 -12.96 -17.45 7.41
CA ILE A 65 -12.43 -16.08 7.45
C ILE A 65 -11.50 -15.91 8.66
N PHE A 66 -11.93 -16.36 9.84
CA PHE A 66 -11.15 -16.27 11.08
C PHE A 66 -9.82 -17.04 11.01
N ARG A 67 -9.76 -18.11 10.20
CA ARG A 67 -8.53 -18.88 9.99
C ARG A 67 -7.64 -18.31 8.88
N ILE A 68 -8.23 -17.78 7.80
CA ILE A 68 -7.49 -17.26 6.64
C ILE A 68 -6.91 -15.89 6.94
N TYR A 69 -7.68 -14.98 7.53
CA TYR A 69 -7.30 -13.57 7.66
C TYR A 69 -5.98 -13.34 8.43
N PRO A 70 -5.75 -13.95 9.61
CA PRO A 70 -4.47 -13.77 10.31
C PRO A 70 -3.28 -14.35 9.55
N ARG A 71 -3.48 -15.44 8.79
CA ARG A 71 -2.45 -16.04 7.94
C ARG A 71 -2.14 -15.17 6.75
N TRP A 72 -3.16 -14.55 6.16
CA TRP A 72 -2.99 -13.60 5.08
C TRP A 72 -2.18 -12.39 5.55
N GLU A 73 -2.51 -11.76 6.68
CA GLU A 73 -1.73 -10.64 7.23
C GLU A 73 -0.27 -11.02 7.50
N GLN A 74 -0.04 -12.21 8.08
CA GLN A 74 1.31 -12.73 8.29
C GLN A 74 2.06 -12.92 6.95
N TYR A 75 1.46 -13.60 5.98
CA TYR A 75 2.13 -13.89 4.72
C TYR A 75 2.32 -12.64 3.87
N GLU A 76 1.40 -11.68 3.90
CA GLU A 76 1.59 -10.38 3.26
C GLU A 76 2.86 -9.70 3.78
N GLN A 77 3.11 -9.74 5.10
CA GLN A 77 4.38 -9.25 5.69
C GLN A 77 5.59 -10.03 5.17
N GLU A 78 5.50 -11.37 5.12
CA GLU A 78 6.58 -12.21 4.59
C GLU A 78 6.87 -11.92 3.10
N TYR A 79 5.86 -11.56 2.31
CA TYR A 79 6.01 -11.21 0.89
C TYR A 79 6.29 -9.72 0.64
N GLN A 80 6.54 -8.89 1.66
CA GLN A 80 6.86 -7.47 1.49
C GLN A 80 8.09 -7.21 0.61
N TYR A 81 9.01 -8.17 0.51
CA TYR A 81 10.16 -8.07 -0.40
C TYR A 81 9.77 -7.97 -1.89
N THR A 82 8.52 -8.31 -2.22
CA THR A 82 7.96 -8.15 -3.57
C THR A 82 7.48 -6.73 -3.84
N ALA A 83 7.40 -5.89 -2.82
CA ALA A 83 6.95 -4.51 -2.95
C ALA A 83 8.06 -3.63 -3.53
N TYR A 84 7.69 -2.73 -4.44
CA TYR A 84 8.63 -1.82 -5.09
C TYR A 84 7.96 -0.47 -5.40
N LEU A 85 8.75 0.59 -5.43
CA LEU A 85 8.25 1.91 -5.80
C LEU A 85 7.93 1.96 -7.30
N TYR A 86 6.79 2.53 -7.68
CA TYR A 86 6.48 2.72 -9.10
C TYR A 86 7.52 3.63 -9.77
N GLU A 87 7.78 3.35 -11.05
CA GLU A 87 8.65 4.19 -11.87
C GLU A 87 8.10 5.63 -11.92
N GLY A 88 9.00 6.61 -11.83
CA GLY A 88 8.63 8.03 -11.91
C GLY A 88 8.13 8.63 -10.59
N ILE A 89 7.88 7.84 -9.54
CA ILE A 89 7.44 8.39 -8.24
C ILE A 89 8.54 9.27 -7.60
N VAL A 90 9.79 8.84 -7.57
CA VAL A 90 10.90 9.66 -7.04
C VAL A 90 11.00 11.02 -7.76
N PRO A 91 11.13 11.09 -9.11
CA PRO A 91 11.23 12.38 -9.79
C PRO A 91 9.95 13.22 -9.66
N LEU A 92 8.76 12.60 -9.56
CA LEU A 92 7.51 13.30 -9.29
C LEU A 92 7.54 14.00 -7.93
N LEU A 93 7.93 13.28 -6.87
CA LEU A 93 8.01 13.84 -5.52
C LEU A 93 9.06 14.96 -5.45
N ASP A 94 10.20 14.80 -6.10
CA ASP A 94 11.22 15.85 -6.20
C ASP A 94 10.70 17.09 -6.94
N PHE A 95 9.95 16.91 -8.03
CA PHE A 95 9.34 18.00 -8.78
C PHE A 95 8.32 18.76 -7.92
N LEU A 96 7.45 18.04 -7.20
CA LEU A 96 6.45 18.65 -6.33
C LEU A 96 7.10 19.40 -5.16
N LYS A 97 8.15 18.84 -4.56
CA LYS A 97 8.93 19.49 -3.50
C LYS A 97 9.59 20.78 -3.98
N LYS A 98 10.22 20.77 -5.16
CA LYS A 98 10.82 21.97 -5.76
C LYS A 98 9.78 23.06 -6.02
N ARG A 99 8.60 22.68 -6.51
CA ARG A 99 7.49 23.63 -6.68
C ARG A 99 7.00 24.16 -5.34
N ALA A 100 6.78 23.33 -4.33
CA ALA A 100 6.36 23.78 -3.01
C ALA A 100 7.37 24.77 -2.40
N ALA A 101 8.67 24.52 -2.55
CA ALA A 101 9.72 25.44 -2.09
C ALA A 101 9.71 26.78 -2.83
N ALA A 102 9.56 26.77 -4.16
CA ALA A 102 9.43 28.00 -4.95
C ALA A 102 8.20 28.81 -4.51
N TRP A 103 7.09 28.12 -4.23
CA TRP A 103 5.87 28.76 -3.71
C TRP A 103 6.06 29.32 -2.30
N ALA A 104 6.69 28.58 -1.39
CA ALA A 104 7.00 29.03 -0.04
C ALA A 104 7.92 30.28 -0.05
N SER A 105 8.90 30.34 -0.95
CA SER A 105 9.76 31.53 -1.12
C SER A 105 9.02 32.77 -1.64
N SER A 106 7.85 32.58 -2.28
CA SER A 106 6.99 33.66 -2.76
C SER A 106 5.91 34.09 -1.75
N LEU A 107 5.80 33.42 -0.60
CA LEU A 107 4.89 33.76 0.49
C LEU A 107 5.62 34.56 1.59
N PRO A 108 4.94 35.51 2.27
CA PRO A 108 5.49 36.17 3.46
C PRO A 108 5.89 35.14 4.52
N ARG A 109 7.06 35.34 5.17
CA ARG A 109 7.74 34.40 6.08
C ARG A 109 6.94 33.85 7.28
N GLN A 110 5.68 34.23 7.49
CA GLN A 110 4.91 33.93 8.70
C GLN A 110 4.16 32.59 8.71
N CYS A 111 4.14 31.80 7.63
CA CYS A 111 3.31 30.57 7.55
C CYS A 111 4.02 29.22 7.72
N LEU A 112 5.30 29.18 8.10
CA LEU A 112 6.05 27.90 8.16
C LEU A 112 6.28 27.42 9.60
N SER A 113 5.30 26.70 10.15
CA SER A 113 5.55 25.87 11.33
C SER A 113 4.59 24.68 11.40
N THR A 114 5.02 23.52 10.91
CA THR A 114 4.54 22.23 11.41
C THR A 114 5.62 21.17 11.22
N PRO A 115 6.06 20.44 12.26
CA PRO A 115 7.00 19.34 12.10
C PRO A 115 6.31 18.13 11.49
N ALA A 116 6.99 17.44 10.58
CA ALA A 116 6.53 16.17 10.01
C ALA A 116 6.53 15.09 11.11
N ALA A 117 5.36 14.49 11.36
CA ALA A 117 5.23 13.36 12.27
C ALA A 117 5.92 12.12 11.67
N SER A 118 6.75 11.47 12.48
CA SER A 118 7.37 10.17 12.20
C SER A 118 6.31 9.08 12.35
N PHE A 119 5.79 8.59 11.23
CA PHE A 119 4.97 7.39 11.20
C PHE A 119 5.87 6.15 11.08
N PRO A 120 5.60 5.06 11.82
CA PRO A 120 6.25 3.78 11.57
C PRO A 120 5.81 3.29 10.19
N PHE A 121 6.67 3.47 9.19
CA PHE A 121 6.38 3.03 7.82
C PHE A 121 6.36 1.51 7.77
N ARG A 122 5.34 0.95 7.11
CA ARG A 122 5.22 -0.47 6.73
C ARG A 122 6.33 -0.91 5.76
N TYR A 123 7.09 0.04 5.19
CA TYR A 123 8.13 -0.16 4.19
C TYR A 123 9.41 0.65 4.53
N PRO A 124 10.19 0.24 5.56
CA PRO A 124 11.30 1.05 6.07
C PRO A 124 12.49 1.20 5.10
N ASP A 125 12.63 0.29 4.14
CA ASP A 125 13.80 0.22 3.25
C ASP A 125 13.53 0.68 1.80
N ILE A 126 12.26 0.89 1.40
CA ILE A 126 11.89 1.22 0.01
C ILE A 126 12.25 2.67 -0.38
N PHE A 127 12.37 3.57 0.59
CA PHE A 127 12.72 4.98 0.36
C PHE A 127 14.19 5.31 0.64
N ARG A 128 15.04 4.31 0.93
CA ARG A 128 16.46 4.58 1.18
C ARG A 128 17.20 4.81 -0.15
N PRO A 129 17.92 5.93 -0.30
CA PRO A 129 18.78 6.13 -1.46
C PRO A 129 19.90 5.07 -1.47
N SER A 130 20.28 4.64 -2.69
CA SER A 130 21.39 3.72 -2.95
C SER A 130 22.73 4.30 -2.54
#